data_AF-A0A2H8TY96-F1
#
_entry.id   AF-A0A2H8TY96-F1
#
_cell.length_a   1.000
_cell.length_b   1.000
_cell.length_c   1.000
_cell.angle_alpha   90.00
_cell.angle_beta   90.00
_cell.angle_gamma   90.00
#
_symmetry.space_group_name_H-M   'P 1'
#
loop_
_entity.id
_entity.type
_entity.pdbx_description
1 polymer ?
#
loop_
_entity_poly.entity_id
_entity_poly.type
_entity_poly.pdbx_seq_one_letter_code
_entity_poly.pdbx_strand_id
1 'polypeptide(L)'
;IDDQVSGFWSWLFVLSKLPELCDTIFVVLRKKPLIFLHWYHHITVLMYSWFSYMEFTSSARWFIVMNYFVHSMMYSYYAISAMGYRFPKSVSMFITASQLIQMLAGCFINYTTYSYLKSGGQQSCRVSQTNVTVSALMYFSYLLLFARFFYNAYFSKSKKLSKQH
;
A
#
# COMPACT_ATOMS: atom_id res chain seq x y z
N ILE A 1 16.88 12.62 23.50
CA ILE A 1 17.69 11.63 22.75
C ILE A 1 16.81 10.40 22.66
N ASP A 2 15.72 10.43 21.90
CA ASP A 2 14.61 9.47 22.08
C ASP A 2 13.89 9.36 20.73
N ASP A 3 13.91 8.30 19.91
CA ASP A 3 14.35 6.92 20.03
C ASP A 3 15.21 6.56 18.80
N GLN A 4 16.48 6.18 18.99
CA GLN A 4 17.32 5.68 17.87
C GLN A 4 16.67 4.50 17.13
N VAL A 5 15.91 3.68 17.88
CA VAL A 5 15.18 2.51 17.36
C VAL A 5 14.08 2.94 16.40
N SER A 6 13.22 3.90 16.78
CA SER A 6 12.12 4.38 15.91
C SER A 6 12.65 5.03 14.63
N GLY A 7 13.79 5.74 14.69
CA GLY A 7 14.45 6.30 13.51
C GLY A 7 15.01 5.23 12.57
N PHE A 8 15.67 4.21 13.13
CA PHE A 8 16.20 3.09 12.34
C PHE A 8 15.10 2.32 11.60
N TRP A 9 13.99 1.99 12.26
CA TRP A 9 12.86 1.31 11.62
C TRP A 9 12.17 2.17 10.55
N SER A 10 12.05 3.48 10.79
CA SER A 10 11.48 4.41 9.80
C SER A 10 12.40 4.55 8.57
N TRP A 11 13.71 4.58 8.80
CA TRP A 11 14.70 4.61 7.73
C TRP A 11 14.71 3.30 6.92
N LEU A 12 14.64 2.14 7.57
CA LEU A 12 14.45 0.85 6.90
C LEU A 12 13.16 0.80 6.08
N PHE A 13 12.08 1.41 6.57
CA PHE A 13 10.84 1.54 5.81
C PHE A 13 11.02 2.35 4.54
N VAL A 14 11.64 3.53 4.62
CA VAL A 14 11.97 4.34 3.43
C VAL A 14 12.89 3.57 2.48
N LEU A 15 13.91 2.89 2.99
CA LEU A 15 14.79 2.05 2.18
C LEU A 15 14.05 0.92 1.47
N SER A 16 13.06 0.30 2.11
CA SER A 16 12.27 -0.77 1.47
C SER A 16 11.46 -0.30 0.25
N LYS A 17 11.25 1.01 0.10
CA LYS A 17 10.64 1.60 -1.10
C LYS A 17 11.58 1.66 -2.30
N LEU A 18 12.90 1.54 -2.09
CA LEU A 18 13.87 1.47 -3.19
C LEU A 18 13.79 0.13 -3.96
N PRO A 19 13.78 -1.06 -3.32
CA PRO A 19 13.50 -2.33 -3.99
C PRO A 19 12.16 -2.34 -4.73
N GLU A 20 11.14 -1.70 -4.16
CA GLU A 20 9.84 -1.55 -4.81
C GLU A 20 9.94 -0.72 -6.10
N LEU A 21 10.75 0.33 -6.10
CA LEU A 21 11.02 1.14 -7.30
C LEU A 21 11.80 0.34 -8.36
N CYS A 22 12.68 -0.56 -7.94
CA CYS A 22 13.38 -1.46 -8.86
C CYS A 22 12.40 -2.36 -9.63
N ASP A 23 11.26 -2.75 -9.05
CA ASP A 23 10.22 -3.52 -9.77
C ASP A 23 9.66 -2.72 -10.97
N THR A 24 9.33 -1.44 -10.76
CA THR A 24 8.96 -0.52 -11.85
C THR A 24 10.04 -0.47 -12.93
N ILE A 25 11.32 -0.36 -12.53
CA ILE A 25 12.46 -0.32 -13.47
C ILE A 25 12.55 -1.61 -14.26
N PHE A 26 12.43 -2.78 -13.63
CA PHE A 26 12.44 -4.07 -14.31
C PHE A 26 11.28 -4.23 -15.29
N VAL A 27 10.08 -3.76 -14.96
CA VAL A 27 8.91 -3.80 -15.87
C VAL A 27 9.13 -2.91 -17.09
N VAL A 28 9.71 -1.72 -16.90
CA VAL A 28 10.08 -0.80 -18.00
C VAL A 28 11.17 -1.41 -18.88
N LEU A 29 12.21 -1.99 -18.28
CA LEU A 29 13.29 -2.68 -18.98
C LEU A 29 12.78 -3.88 -19.79
N ARG A 30 11.75 -4.58 -19.27
CA ARG A 30 11.07 -5.68 -19.96
C ARG A 30 10.07 -5.21 -21.02
N LYS A 31 9.98 -3.90 -21.28
CA LYS A 31 9.05 -3.24 -22.22
C LYS A 31 7.59 -3.64 -22.01
N LYS A 32 7.19 -3.95 -20.77
CA LYS A 32 5.79 -4.25 -20.46
C LYS A 32 5.04 -2.97 -20.11
N PRO A 33 3.76 -2.83 -20.49
CA PRO A 33 2.99 -1.64 -20.17
C PRO A 33 2.80 -1.54 -18.65
N LEU A 34 3.28 -0.45 -18.05
CA LEU A 34 3.02 -0.11 -16.66
C LEU A 34 1.54 0.26 -16.50
N ILE A 35 0.84 -0.43 -15.61
CA ILE A 35 -0.52 -0.01 -15.24
C ILE A 35 -0.45 1.28 -14.42
N PHE A 36 -1.41 2.19 -14.65
CA PHE A 36 -1.48 3.47 -13.94
C PHE A 36 -1.43 3.30 -12.41
N LEU A 37 -2.16 2.32 -11.88
CA LEU A 37 -2.21 1.97 -10.46
C LEU A 37 -0.81 1.75 -9.87
N HIS A 38 0.07 1.07 -10.59
CA HIS A 38 1.37 0.64 -10.08
C HIS A 38 2.32 1.84 -9.94
N TRP A 39 2.58 2.58 -11.03
CA TRP A 39 3.53 3.70 -10.96
C TRP A 39 3.01 4.85 -10.10
N TYR A 40 1.69 5.13 -10.12
CA TYR A 40 1.08 6.14 -9.25
C TYR A 40 1.32 5.80 -7.78
N HIS A 41 1.02 4.55 -7.37
CA HIS A 41 1.22 4.07 -6.01
C HIS A 41 2.70 4.13 -5.59
N HIS A 42 3.62 3.65 -6.44
CA HIS A 42 5.05 3.60 -6.10
C HIS A 42 5.67 5.01 -5.90
N ILE A 43 5.30 5.98 -6.73
CA ILE A 43 5.80 7.37 -6.57
C ILE A 43 5.21 8.02 -5.32
N THR A 44 3.90 7.89 -5.12
CA THR A 44 3.19 8.57 -4.02
C THR A 44 3.55 7.98 -2.66
N VAL A 45 3.72 6.66 -2.54
CA VAL A 45 4.18 6.03 -1.29
C VAL A 45 5.64 6.39 -0.96
N LEU A 46 6.50 6.53 -1.98
CA LEU A 46 7.89 6.98 -1.78
C LEU A 46 7.92 8.41 -1.23
N MET A 47 7.22 9.34 -1.89
CA MET A 47 7.11 10.74 -1.44
C MET A 47 6.53 10.83 -0.03
N TYR A 48 5.46 10.08 0.25
CA TYR A 48 4.85 10.04 1.56
C TYR A 48 5.78 9.47 2.64
N SER A 49 6.53 8.40 2.33
CA SER A 49 7.50 7.81 3.28
C SER A 49 8.62 8.80 3.64
N TRP A 50 9.10 9.58 2.68
CA TRP A 50 10.09 10.62 2.89
C TRP A 50 9.55 11.75 3.77
N PHE A 51 8.32 12.20 3.50
CA PHE A 51 7.65 13.22 4.29
C PHE A 51 7.38 12.75 5.73
N SER A 52 6.91 11.51 5.90
CA SER A 52 6.57 10.93 7.21
C SER A 52 7.82 10.61 8.06
N TYR A 53 8.97 10.33 7.44
CA TYR A 53 10.26 10.16 8.12
C TYR A 53 10.65 11.41 8.93
N MET A 54 10.31 12.61 8.44
CA MET A 54 10.63 13.87 9.16
C MET A 54 9.78 14.06 10.42
N GLU A 55 8.66 13.35 10.56
CA GLU A 55 7.60 13.63 11.54
C GLU A 55 7.51 12.58 12.68
N PHE A 56 8.40 11.57 12.70
CA PHE A 56 8.53 10.54 13.77
C PHE A 56 7.20 10.11 14.43
N THR A 57 6.29 9.57 13.62
CA THR A 57 4.94 9.21 14.08
C THR A 57 4.87 7.78 14.63
N SER A 58 4.50 7.63 15.90
CA SER A 58 4.40 6.32 16.59
C SER A 58 3.34 5.38 16.02
N SER A 59 2.26 5.90 15.44
CA SER A 59 1.21 5.11 14.79
C SER A 59 1.65 4.51 13.45
N ALA A 60 2.71 5.04 12.83
CA ALA A 60 3.24 4.54 11.57
C ALA A 60 3.76 3.10 11.69
N ARG A 61 4.23 2.68 12.88
CA ARG A 61 4.74 1.32 13.10
C ARG A 61 3.73 0.22 12.76
N TRP A 62 2.47 0.39 13.15
CA TRP A 62 1.41 -0.58 12.85
C TRP A 62 1.11 -0.65 11.34
N PHE A 63 1.12 0.50 10.66
CA PHE A 63 0.99 0.55 9.21
C PHE A 63 2.15 -0.13 8.49
N ILE A 64 3.38 0.09 8.96
CA ILE A 64 4.60 -0.48 8.41
C ILE A 64 4.56 -2.01 8.51
N VAL A 65 4.22 -2.55 9.69
CA VAL A 65 4.14 -4.01 9.91
C VAL A 65 3.06 -4.64 9.05
N MET A 66 1.87 -4.06 9.00
CA MET A 66 0.77 -4.56 8.16
C MET A 66 1.14 -4.53 6.67
N ASN A 67 1.79 -3.45 6.21
CA ASN A 67 2.24 -3.33 4.83
C ASN A 67 3.29 -4.40 4.51
N TYR A 68 4.33 -4.55 5.34
CA TYR A 68 5.35 -5.58 5.13
C TYR A 68 4.78 -7.01 5.09
N PHE A 69 3.81 -7.31 5.94
CA PHE A 69 3.17 -8.62 5.94
C PHE A 69 2.47 -8.92 4.62
N VAL A 70 1.64 -8.00 4.15
CA VAL A 70 0.90 -8.17 2.88
C VAL A 70 1.85 -8.15 1.67
N HIS A 71 2.87 -7.32 1.72
CA HIS A 71 3.87 -7.19 0.66
C HIS A 71 4.77 -8.43 0.58
N SER A 72 5.13 -9.01 1.72
CA SER A 72 5.84 -10.30 1.80
C SER A 72 5.01 -11.42 1.15
N MET A 73 3.70 -11.49 1.42
CA MET A 73 2.81 -12.46 0.76
C MET A 73 2.75 -12.23 -0.76
N MET A 74 2.62 -10.99 -1.20
CA MET A 74 2.55 -10.65 -2.63
C MET A 74 3.86 -10.99 -3.37
N TYR A 75 5.02 -10.64 -2.80
CA TYR A 75 6.30 -10.96 -3.44
C TYR A 75 6.60 -12.44 -3.42
N SER A 76 6.23 -13.16 -2.36
CA SER A 76 6.33 -14.62 -2.33
C SER A 76 5.56 -15.26 -3.50
N TYR A 77 4.35 -14.75 -3.79
CA TYR A 77 3.58 -15.19 -4.93
C TYR A 77 4.25 -14.88 -6.28
N TYR A 78 4.83 -13.69 -6.46
CA TYR A 78 5.55 -13.36 -7.68
C TYR A 78 6.83 -14.17 -7.85
N ALA A 79 7.56 -14.44 -6.77
CA ALA A 79 8.74 -15.30 -6.79
C ALA A 79 8.39 -16.72 -7.26
N ILE A 80 7.33 -17.31 -6.71
CA ILE A 80 6.89 -18.66 -7.11
C ILE A 80 6.33 -18.67 -8.53
N SER A 81 5.60 -17.62 -8.94
CA SER A 81 5.13 -17.48 -10.32
C SER A 81 6.28 -17.34 -11.31
N ALA A 82 7.39 -16.69 -10.92
CA ALA A 82 8.59 -16.54 -11.75
C ALA A 82 9.36 -17.86 -11.91
N MET A 83 9.23 -18.81 -10.98
CA MET A 83 9.75 -20.18 -11.11
C MET A 83 8.93 -21.05 -12.10
N GLY A 84 7.91 -20.49 -12.75
CA GLY A 84 7.11 -21.18 -13.76
C GLY A 84 5.86 -21.88 -13.22
N TYR A 85 5.59 -21.77 -11.92
CA TYR A 85 4.38 -22.33 -11.32
C TYR A 85 3.14 -21.50 -11.69
N ARG A 86 2.13 -22.14 -12.29
CA ARG A 86 0.86 -21.48 -12.65
C ARG A 86 -0.13 -21.64 -11.51
N PHE A 87 -0.30 -20.61 -10.70
CA PHE A 87 -1.33 -20.59 -9.68
C PHE A 87 -2.75 -20.47 -10.27
N PRO A 88 -3.76 -21.09 -9.62
CA PRO A 88 -5.15 -20.86 -9.96
C PRO A 88 -5.54 -19.40 -9.66
N LYS A 89 -6.50 -18.86 -10.43
CA LYS A 89 -7.00 -17.48 -10.29
C LYS A 89 -7.48 -17.14 -8.86
N SER A 90 -7.90 -18.14 -8.09
CA SER A 90 -8.31 -17.97 -6.69
C SER A 90 -7.18 -17.46 -5.80
N VAL A 91 -5.92 -17.87 -6.06
CA VAL A 91 -4.76 -17.41 -5.29
C VAL A 91 -4.43 -15.96 -5.63
N SER A 92 -4.47 -15.59 -6.91
CA SER A 92 -4.28 -14.18 -7.29
C SER A 92 -5.40 -13.30 -6.71
N MET A 93 -6.64 -13.81 -6.68
CA MET A 93 -7.79 -13.13 -6.07
C MET A 93 -7.57 -12.91 -4.58
N PHE A 94 -7.13 -13.94 -3.85
CA PHE A 94 -6.85 -13.85 -2.41
C PHE A 94 -5.79 -12.78 -2.10
N ILE A 95 -4.71 -12.74 -2.88
CA ILE A 95 -3.65 -11.73 -2.70
C ILE A 95 -4.20 -10.33 -2.97
N THR A 96 -4.91 -10.13 -4.07
CA THR A 96 -5.51 -8.81 -4.36
C THR A 96 -6.57 -8.41 -3.32
N ALA A 97 -7.30 -9.37 -2.76
CA ALA A 97 -8.25 -9.13 -1.67
C ALA A 97 -7.52 -8.74 -0.37
N SER A 98 -6.40 -9.39 -0.03
CA SER A 98 -5.58 -9.02 1.12
C SER A 98 -5.01 -7.59 1.00
N GLN A 99 -4.60 -7.18 -0.20
CA GLN A 99 -4.16 -5.81 -0.49
C GLN A 99 -5.29 -4.78 -0.31
N LEU A 100 -6.51 -5.12 -0.73
CA LEU A 100 -7.68 -4.27 -0.54
C LEU A 100 -8.05 -4.14 0.95
N ILE A 101 -8.04 -5.25 1.69
CA ILE A 101 -8.29 -5.26 3.14
C ILE A 101 -7.23 -4.43 3.87
N GLN A 102 -5.95 -4.53 3.47
CA GLN A 102 -4.87 -3.71 4.00
C GLN A 102 -5.11 -2.20 3.79
N MET A 103 -5.71 -1.83 2.66
CA MET A 103 -6.07 -0.43 2.41
C MET A 103 -7.24 0.03 3.27
N LEU A 104 -8.27 -0.82 3.44
CA LEU A 104 -9.42 -0.55 4.31
C LEU A 104 -9.02 -0.40 5.78
N ALA A 105 -8.20 -1.32 6.29
CA ALA A 105 -7.63 -1.24 7.62
C ALA A 105 -6.82 0.06 7.80
N GLY A 106 -6.07 0.45 6.77
CA GLY A 106 -5.34 1.71 6.78
C GLY A 106 -6.23 2.95 6.84
N CYS A 107 -7.33 2.98 6.07
CA CYS A 107 -8.35 4.03 6.17
C CYS A 107 -8.99 4.08 7.57
N PHE A 108 -9.29 2.92 8.16
CA PHE A 108 -9.87 2.84 9.50
C PHE A 108 -8.94 3.38 10.58
N ILE A 109 -7.66 3.04 10.53
CA ILE A 109 -6.66 3.57 11.48
C ILE A 109 -6.49 5.09 11.30
N ASN A 110 -6.50 5.60 10.06
CA ASN A 110 -6.45 7.05 9.80
C ASN A 110 -7.68 7.76 10.37
N TYR A 111 -8.88 7.21 10.15
CA TYR A 111 -10.13 7.77 10.65
C TYR A 111 -10.19 7.80 12.18
N THR A 112 -9.82 6.69 12.83
CA THR A 112 -9.76 6.60 14.30
C THR A 112 -8.74 7.57 14.88
N THR A 113 -7.56 7.70 14.25
CA THR A 113 -6.54 8.69 14.64
C THR A 113 -7.06 10.12 14.50
N TYR A 114 -7.73 10.44 13.39
CA TYR A 114 -8.33 11.76 13.16
C TYR A 114 -9.42 12.09 14.19
N SER A 115 -10.30 11.13 14.49
CA SER A 115 -11.35 11.29 15.49
C SER A 115 -10.77 11.49 16.90
N TYR A 116 -9.73 10.74 17.27
CA TYR A 116 -9.08 10.84 18.57
C TYR A 116 -8.37 12.19 18.76
N LEU A 117 -7.76 12.72 17.69
CA LEU A 117 -7.11 14.03 17.69
C LEU A 117 -8.12 15.17 17.88
N LYS A 118 -9.32 15.04 17.30
CA LYS A 118 -10.41 16.02 17.44
C LYS A 118 -11.04 16.01 18.84
N SER A 119 -10.98 14.89 19.55
CA SER A 119 -11.52 14.73 20.91
C SER A 119 -10.59 15.25 22.03
N GLY A 120 -9.46 15.90 21.69
CA GLY A 120 -8.57 16.52 22.68
C GLY A 120 -7.53 15.58 23.31
N GLY A 121 -7.35 14.36 22.77
CA GLY A 121 -6.35 13.39 23.23
C GLY A 121 -4.92 13.76 22.80
N GLN A 122 -4.34 14.81 23.41
CA GLN A 122 -3.02 15.34 23.03
C GLN A 122 -1.82 14.69 23.76
N GLN A 123 -2.05 13.79 24.72
CA GLN A 123 -1.00 13.40 25.69
C GLN A 123 -0.07 12.25 25.23
N SER A 124 -0.46 11.37 24.30
CA SER A 124 0.30 10.11 24.09
C SER A 124 0.80 9.87 22.66
N CYS A 125 0.36 10.65 21.67
CA CYS A 125 0.72 10.45 20.26
C CYS A 125 0.98 11.80 19.58
N ARG A 126 2.26 12.21 19.47
CA ARG A 126 2.67 13.31 18.59
C ARG A 126 2.47 12.89 17.14
N VAL A 127 1.29 13.18 16.59
CA VAL A 127 0.99 13.03 15.16
C VAL A 127 0.50 14.38 14.64
N SER A 128 1.20 14.93 13.65
CA SER A 128 0.82 16.21 13.04
C SER A 128 -0.49 16.07 12.26
N GLN A 129 -1.39 17.07 12.39
CA GLN A 129 -2.67 17.09 11.68
C GLN A 129 -2.48 17.03 10.15
N THR A 130 -1.39 17.63 9.66
CA THR A 130 -1.02 17.62 8.25
C THR A 130 -0.70 16.21 7.77
N ASN A 131 0.04 15.43 8.56
CA ASN A 131 0.42 14.06 8.21
C ASN A 131 -0.81 13.14 8.15
N VAL A 132 -1.71 13.22 9.15
CA VAL A 132 -2.97 12.46 9.19
C VAL A 132 -3.89 12.79 8.00
N THR A 133 -3.96 14.05 7.61
CA THR A 133 -4.80 14.49 6.49
C THR A 133 -4.25 13.99 5.16
N VAL A 134 -2.93 14.12 4.94
CA VAL A 134 -2.25 13.64 3.73
C VAL A 134 -2.33 12.11 3.63
N SER A 135 -2.12 11.40 4.74
CA SER A 135 -2.22 9.94 4.77
C SER A 135 -3.64 9.46 4.52
N ALA A 136 -4.66 10.09 5.11
CA ALA A 136 -6.05 9.76 4.86
C ALA A 136 -6.43 9.93 3.37
N LEU A 137 -6.03 11.04 2.75
CA LEU A 137 -6.26 11.29 1.32
C LEU A 137 -5.56 10.26 0.43
N MET A 138 -4.31 9.92 0.75
CA MET A 138 -3.54 8.92 0.01
C MET A 138 -4.16 7.51 0.12
N TYR A 139 -4.49 7.05 1.34
CA TYR A 139 -5.11 5.74 1.54
C TYR A 139 -6.48 5.65 0.87
N PHE A 140 -7.27 6.74 0.90
CA PHE A 140 -8.55 6.79 0.20
C PHE A 140 -8.40 6.71 -1.32
N SER A 141 -7.43 7.43 -1.90
CA SER A 141 -7.18 7.38 -3.35
C SER A 141 -6.79 5.97 -3.80
N TYR A 142 -5.92 5.29 -3.03
CA TYR A 142 -5.54 3.91 -3.31
C TYR A 142 -6.70 2.93 -3.17
N LEU A 143 -7.57 3.10 -2.18
CA LEU A 143 -8.74 2.25 -1.99
C LEU A 143 -9.62 2.25 -3.24
N LEU A 144 -9.92 3.44 -3.78
CA LEU A 144 -10.70 3.57 -5.02
C LEU A 144 -10.01 2.93 -6.21
N LEU A 145 -8.69 3.11 -6.33
CA LEU A 145 -7.91 2.63 -7.46
C LEU A 145 -7.78 1.09 -7.43
N PHE A 146 -7.56 0.50 -6.25
CA PHE A 146 -7.56 -0.95 -6.05
C PHE A 146 -8.95 -1.57 -6.17
N ALA A 147 -9.99 -0.93 -5.64
CA ALA A 147 -11.38 -1.40 -5.81
C ALA A 147 -11.77 -1.42 -7.29
N ARG A 148 -11.43 -0.37 -8.05
CA ARG A 148 -11.64 -0.32 -9.50
C ARG A 148 -10.84 -1.41 -10.23
N PHE A 149 -9.59 -1.65 -9.84
CA PHE A 149 -8.77 -2.72 -10.41
C PHE A 149 -9.37 -4.11 -10.12
N PHE A 150 -9.76 -4.38 -8.88
CA PHE A 150 -10.37 -5.64 -8.46
C PHE A 150 -11.69 -5.90 -9.19
N TYR A 151 -12.56 -4.88 -9.28
CA TYR A 151 -13.81 -4.96 -10.05
C TYR A 151 -13.54 -5.28 -11.53
N ASN A 152 -12.58 -4.58 -12.15
CA ASN A 152 -12.25 -4.81 -13.55
C ASN A 152 -11.58 -6.16 -13.82
N ALA A 153 -10.72 -6.63 -12.92
CA ALA A 153 -9.97 -7.87 -13.08
C ALA A 153 -10.86 -9.12 -12.89
N TYR A 154 -11.78 -9.08 -11.92
CA TYR A 154 -12.56 -10.26 -11.50
C TYR A 154 -14.02 -10.23 -11.91
N PHE A 155 -14.69 -9.07 -11.91
CA PHE A 155 -16.12 -8.96 -12.21
C PHE A 155 -16.41 -8.48 -13.65
N SER A 156 -15.55 -7.63 -14.23
CA SER A 156 -15.78 -7.08 -15.57
C SER A 156 -15.59 -8.09 -16.72
N LYS A 157 -14.96 -9.25 -16.47
CA LYS A 157 -14.93 -10.35 -17.46
C LYS A 157 -16.31 -10.90 -17.83
N SER A 158 -17.35 -10.62 -17.04
CA SER A 158 -18.73 -10.97 -17.42
C SER A 158 -19.28 -10.13 -18.60
N LYS A 159 -18.70 -8.97 -18.93
CA LYS A 159 -19.19 -8.14 -20.06
C LYS A 159 -18.60 -8.49 -21.43
N LYS A 160 -17.55 -9.31 -21.51
CA LYS A 160 -16.98 -9.73 -22.81
C LYS A 160 -17.64 -10.97 -23.42
N LEU A 161 -18.44 -11.73 -22.67
CA LEU A 161 -19.17 -12.90 -23.20
C LEU A 161 -20.63 -12.60 -23.62
N SER A 162 -21.17 -11.43 -23.30
CA SER A 162 -22.58 -11.08 -23.59
C SER A 162 -22.77 -10.23 -24.86
N LYS A 163 -21.72 -9.99 -25.65
CA LYS A 163 -21.79 -9.22 -26.91
C LYS A 163 -21.50 -10.07 -28.16
N GLN A 164 -21.60 -11.39 -28.06
CA GLN A 164 -21.47 -12.34 -29.17
C GLN A 164 -22.65 -13.34 -29.23
N HIS A 165 -23.85 -12.90 -28.85
CA HIS A 165 -25.09 -13.60 -29.18
C HIS A 165 -26.09 -12.61 -29.75
#